data_AF-W0RC85-F1
#
_entry.id   AF-W0RC85-F1
#
_cell.length_a   1.000
_cell.length_b   1.000
_cell.length_c   1.000
_cell.angle_alpha   90.00
_cell.angle_beta   90.00
_cell.angle_gamma   90.00
#
_symmetry.space_group_name_H-M   'P 1'
#
loop_
_entity.id
_entity.type
_entity.pdbx_description
1 polymer ?
#
loop_
_entity_poly.entity_id
_entity_poly.type
_entity_poly.pdbx_seq_one_letter_code
_entity_poly.pdbx_strand_id
1 'polypeptide(L)'
;MIQAVKNDQFSAEYAYLYFDIANSGIISQWLHAFDKQGINGLLPKPKACPSMKPQYPKMLPPKNRRRTLALSHFRTENEMLFYRAV
;
A
#
# COMPACT_ATOMS: atom_id res chain seq x y z
N MET A 1 -18.34 20.47 -0.65
CA MET A 1 -18.76 19.99 -1.98
C MET A 1 -20.04 19.17 -1.92
N ILE A 2 -20.04 17.93 -1.43
CA ILE A 2 -21.22 17.03 -1.55
C ILE A 2 -22.49 17.62 -0.93
N GLN A 3 -22.39 18.32 0.21
CA GLN A 3 -23.53 19.04 0.78
C GLN A 3 -24.05 20.16 -0.13
N ALA A 4 -23.18 20.85 -0.86
CA ALA A 4 -23.58 21.92 -1.78
C ALA A 4 -24.28 21.34 -3.02
N VAL A 5 -23.82 20.19 -3.53
CA VAL A 5 -24.52 19.45 -4.59
C VAL A 5 -25.87 18.92 -4.10
N LYS A 6 -25.93 18.40 -2.88
CA LYS A 6 -27.17 17.92 -2.25
C LYS A 6 -28.19 19.02 -1.98
N ASN A 7 -27.74 20.25 -1.74
CA ASN A 7 -28.60 21.42 -1.54
C ASN A 7 -28.92 22.14 -2.87
N ASP A 8 -28.73 21.46 -4.02
CA ASP A 8 -28.94 21.99 -5.37
C ASP A 8 -28.17 23.31 -5.68
N GLN A 9 -27.11 23.60 -4.92
CA GLN A 9 -26.25 24.76 -5.18
C GLN A 9 -25.28 24.51 -6.34
N PHE A 10 -25.00 23.24 -6.62
CA PHE A 10 -24.17 22.82 -7.75
C PHE A 10 -24.75 21.57 -8.41
N SER A 11 -24.75 21.54 -9.74
CA SER A 11 -24.97 20.29 -10.48
C SER A 11 -23.73 19.38 -10.36
N ALA A 12 -23.93 18.06 -10.43
CA ALA A 12 -22.83 17.10 -10.43
C ALA A 12 -21.85 17.35 -11.60
N GLU A 13 -22.35 17.75 -12.77
CA GLU A 13 -21.54 18.09 -13.94
C GLU A 13 -20.67 19.33 -13.71
N TYR A 14 -21.21 20.34 -13.04
CA TYR A 14 -20.44 21.55 -12.73
C TYR A 14 -19.44 21.30 -11.60
N ALA A 15 -19.83 20.53 -10.59
CA ALA A 15 -19.00 20.28 -9.42
C ALA A 15 -17.72 19.50 -9.80
N TYR A 16 -17.77 18.51 -10.70
CA TYR A 16 -16.54 17.77 -11.03
C TYR A 16 -15.54 18.66 -11.79
N LEU A 17 -16.02 19.59 -12.63
CA LEU A 17 -15.17 20.57 -13.30
C LEU A 17 -14.59 21.59 -12.31
N TYR A 18 -15.43 22.11 -11.41
CA TYR A 18 -15.01 23.14 -10.45
C TYR A 18 -13.99 22.61 -9.43
N PHE A 19 -14.15 21.36 -9.00
CA PHE A 19 -13.27 20.72 -8.01
C PHE A 19 -12.17 19.85 -8.64
N ASP A 20 -11.99 19.91 -9.96
CA ASP A 20 -10.98 19.17 -10.72
C ASP A 20 -10.98 17.65 -10.43
N ILE A 21 -12.18 17.06 -10.44
CA ILE A 21 -12.37 15.61 -10.31
C ILE A 21 -12.41 14.99 -11.70
N ALA A 22 -11.88 13.79 -11.86
CA ALA A 22 -11.78 13.12 -13.15
C ALA A 22 -13.13 12.87 -13.87
N ASN A 23 -14.24 12.70 -13.14
CA ASN A 23 -15.54 12.35 -13.71
C ASN A 23 -16.72 12.73 -12.79
N SER A 24 -17.84 13.17 -13.35
CA SER A 24 -19.11 13.40 -12.63
C SER A 24 -19.64 12.14 -11.93
N GLY A 25 -19.33 10.94 -12.45
CA GLY A 25 -19.71 9.67 -11.83
C GLY A 25 -19.17 9.48 -10.39
N ILE A 26 -18.03 10.08 -10.07
CA ILE A 26 -17.45 10.05 -8.70
C ILE A 26 -18.36 10.82 -7.74
N ILE A 27 -18.93 11.94 -8.18
CA ILE A 27 -19.84 12.76 -7.38
C ILE A 27 -21.15 12.01 -7.13
N SER A 28 -21.69 11.33 -8.14
CA SER A 28 -22.88 10.48 -7.98
C SER A 28 -22.63 9.33 -6.98
N GLN A 29 -21.45 8.71 -7.02
CA GLN A 29 -21.07 7.68 -6.05
C GLN A 29 -20.98 8.23 -4.63
N TRP A 30 -20.36 9.41 -4.45
CA TRP A 30 -20.25 10.06 -3.16
C TRP A 30 -21.61 10.51 -2.62
N LEU A 31 -22.51 11.03 -3.46
CA LEU A 31 -23.89 11.34 -3.09
C LEU A 31 -24.61 10.10 -2.55
N HIS A 32 -24.57 8.99 -3.28
CA HIS A 32 -25.21 7.74 -2.86
C HIS A 32 -24.63 7.19 -1.56
N ALA A 33 -23.30 7.26 -1.38
CA ALA A 33 -22.64 6.84 -0.15
C ALA A 33 -23.01 7.75 1.03
N PHE A 34 -23.09 9.06 0.79
CA PHE A 34 -23.47 10.06 1.77
C PHE A 34 -24.94 9.93 2.19
N ASP A 35 -25.87 9.65 1.27
CA ASP A 35 -27.27 9.43 1.62
C ASP A 35 -27.48 8.16 2.46
N LYS A 36 -26.66 7.13 2.23
CA LYS A 36 -26.75 5.88 2.99
C LYS A 36 -26.13 5.94 4.38
N GLN A 37 -24.97 6.58 4.52
CA GLN A 37 -24.14 6.47 5.74
C GLN A 37 -23.64 7.83 6.24
N GLY A 38 -24.08 8.94 5.64
CA GLY A 38 -23.58 10.27 5.94
C GLY A 38 -22.09 10.41 5.65
N ILE A 39 -21.41 11.17 6.50
CA ILE A 39 -19.96 11.37 6.40
C ILE A 39 -19.18 10.05 6.48
N ASN A 40 -19.70 9.05 7.21
CA ASN A 40 -19.02 7.76 7.37
C ASN A 40 -18.94 6.96 6.06
N GLY A 41 -19.89 7.17 5.14
CA GLY A 41 -19.86 6.54 3.81
C GLY A 41 -18.78 7.09 2.89
N LEU A 42 -18.26 8.29 3.19
CA LEU A 42 -17.16 8.92 2.46
C LEU A 42 -15.79 8.60 3.07
N LEU A 43 -15.75 8.09 4.31
CA LEU A 43 -14.51 7.66 4.91
C LEU A 43 -14.00 6.39 4.20
N PRO A 44 -12.68 6.28 3.99
CA PRO A 44 -12.11 5.08 3.40
C PRO A 44 -12.50 3.89 4.26
N LYS A 45 -13.12 2.88 3.64
CA LYS A 45 -13.50 1.65 4.33
C LYS A 45 -12.26 1.11 5.04
N PRO A 46 -12.32 0.85 6.37
CA PRO A 46 -11.20 0.22 7.06
C PRO A 46 -10.87 -1.06 6.30
N LYS A 47 -9.58 -1.25 5.98
CA LYS A 47 -9.10 -2.43 5.27
C LYS A 47 -9.34 -3.64 6.15
N ALA A 48 -10.56 -4.18 6.12
CA ALA A 48 -10.88 -5.54 6.52
C ALA A 48 -10.37 -6.51 5.45
N CYS A 49 -9.13 -6.30 5.00
CA CYS A 49 -8.38 -7.39 4.41
C CYS A 49 -7.93 -8.20 5.62
N PRO A 50 -8.48 -9.40 5.85
CA PRO A 50 -7.83 -10.30 6.78
C PRO A 50 -6.39 -10.40 6.33
N SER A 51 -5.46 -10.04 7.21
CA SER A 51 -4.05 -10.30 7.00
C SER A 51 -3.92 -11.81 6.89
N MET A 52 -3.93 -12.34 5.67
CA MET A 52 -3.67 -13.74 5.42
C MET A 52 -2.23 -13.98 5.84
N LYS A 53 -2.05 -14.57 7.02
CA LYS A 53 -0.75 -15.14 7.37
C LYS A 53 -0.44 -16.15 6.27
N PRO A 54 0.72 -16.09 5.60
CA PRO A 54 1.10 -17.17 4.70
C PRO A 54 1.06 -18.48 5.49
N GLN A 55 0.24 -19.44 5.04
CA GLN A 55 0.15 -20.78 5.66
C GLN A 55 1.42 -21.61 5.44
N TYR A 56 2.35 -21.10 4.63
CA TYR A 56 3.57 -21.80 4.29
C TYR A 56 4.65 -21.50 5.34
N PRO A 57 5.41 -22.52 5.79
CA PRO A 57 6.64 -22.28 6.53
C PRO A 57 7.49 -21.28 5.76
N LYS A 58 8.06 -20.29 6.45
CA LYS A 58 9.07 -19.39 5.87
C LYS A 58 10.18 -20.28 5.29
N MET A 59 10.17 -20.46 3.96
CA MET A 59 11.24 -21.19 3.29
C MET A 59 12.54 -20.48 3.64
N LEU A 60 13.47 -21.21 4.25
CA LEU A 60 14.84 -20.73 4.36
C LEU A 60 15.32 -20.42 2.94
N PRO A 61 15.95 -19.26 2.70
CA PRO A 61 16.47 -18.96 1.38
C PRO A 61 17.36 -20.13 0.92
N PRO A 62 17.28 -20.54 -0.36
CA PRO A 62 18.02 -21.70 -0.84
C PRO A 62 19.49 -21.54 -0.46
N LYS A 63 20.04 -22.51 0.28
CA LYS A 63 21.44 -22.48 0.68
C LYS A 63 22.30 -22.64 -0.57
N ASN A 64 22.61 -21.52 -1.20
CA ASN A 64 23.47 -21.48 -2.36
C ASN A 64 24.89 -21.80 -1.92
N ARG A 65 25.36 -23.00 -2.28
CA ARG A 65 26.74 -23.45 -2.03
C ARG A 65 27.76 -22.39 -2.44
N ARG A 66 27.49 -21.65 -3.53
CA ARG A 66 28.35 -20.55 -4.00
C ARG A 66 28.52 -19.40 -2.99
N ARG A 67 27.44 -18.90 -2.34
CA ARG A 67 27.62 -17.83 -1.33
C ARG A 67 28.24 -18.39 -0.05
N THR A 68 27.93 -19.64 0.31
CA THR A 68 28.56 -20.29 1.47
C THR A 68 30.06 -20.41 1.27
N LEU A 69 30.51 -20.85 0.07
CA LEU A 69 31.92 -20.97 -0.29
C LEU A 69 32.63 -19.60 -0.33
N ALA A 70 31.97 -18.58 -0.89
CA ALA A 70 32.52 -17.22 -0.94
C ALA A 70 32.71 -16.62 0.47
N LEU A 71 31.74 -16.81 1.36
CA LEU A 71 31.84 -16.37 2.76
C LEU A 71 32.92 -17.11 3.54
N SER A 72 33.06 -18.44 3.33
CA SER A 72 34.15 -19.19 3.96
C SER A 72 35.52 -18.73 3.45
N HIS A 73 35.65 -18.49 2.15
CA HIS A 73 36.90 -18.03 1.55
C HIS A 73 37.30 -16.66 2.10
N PHE A 74 36.38 -15.70 2.07
CA PHE A 74 36.61 -14.35 2.60
C PHE A 74 36.92 -14.36 4.11
N ARG A 75 36.28 -15.24 4.88
CA ARG A 75 36.58 -15.42 6.31
C ARG A 75 38.00 -15.93 6.53
N THR A 76 38.41 -16.96 5.79
CA THR A 76 39.76 -17.52 5.85
C THR A 76 40.82 -16.49 5.45
N GLU A 77 40.55 -15.69 4.41
CA GLU A 77 41.46 -14.62 4.00
C GLU A 77 41.65 -13.57 5.10
N ASN A 78 40.57 -13.13 5.75
CA ASN A 78 40.67 -12.17 6.86
C ASN A 78 41.36 -12.75 8.10
N GLU A 79 41.11 -14.02 8.43
CA GLU A 79 41.80 -14.71 9.53
C GLU A 79 43.31 -14.82 9.23
N MET A 80 43.70 -15.18 8.00
CA MET A 80 45.10 -15.23 7.56
C MET A 80 45.77 -13.84 7.60
N LEU A 81 45.05 -12.79 7.19
CA LEU A 81 45.54 -11.42 7.27
C LEU A 81 45.73 -10.96 8.72
N PHE A 82 44.83 -11.36 9.62
CA PHE A 82 44.97 -11.09 11.06
C PHE A 82 46.24 -11.74 11.63
N TYR A 83 46.49 -13.02 11.32
CA TYR A 83 47.72 -13.70 11.77
C TYR A 83 49.00 -13.17 11.12
N ARG A 84 48.93 -12.60 9.92
CA ARG A 84 50.07 -11.98 9.24
C ARG A 84 50.40 -10.58 9.78
N ALA A 85 49.45 -9.93 10.46
CA ALA A 85 49.58 -8.59 11.01
C ALA A 85 50.08 -8.55 12.47
N VAL A 86 50.34 -9.72 13.07
CA VAL A 86 50.97 -9.92 14.40
C VAL A 86 52.40 -10.43 14.18
#